data_AF-A0A5J4PZ58-F1
#
_entry.id   AF-A0A5J4PZ58-F1
#
_cell.length_a   1.000
_cell.length_b   1.000
_cell.length_c   1.000
_cell.angle_alpha   90.00
_cell.angle_beta   90.00
_cell.angle_gamma   90.00
#
_symmetry.space_group_name_H-M   'P 1'
#
loop_
_entity.id
_entity.type
_entity.pdbx_description
1 polymer ?
#
loop_
_entity_poly.entity_id
_entity_poly.type
_entity_poly.pdbx_seq_one_letter_code
_entity_poly.pdbx_strand_id
1 'polypeptide(L)'
;MPEEYNKLIIYVTNDTGLEFIIRKYDAVYHFNIVNRFKNVIDKDSSEETVLKIVPAEIVIKETMTAEYWVSAPVPFRNSVSSEKSDSEPGLNEFITEGIPEEAIPDKIFIAYYKGVQKAMHTDGLRDRQYVYPYALTFPFYLWRIKNEIESHLCKYGDNDETLSLLGEYGMYNTSYSKNIDVKTDTEFVITFLTNKILDPLAIFVIDNKKFYCKQLHYKIKPQGIVKEVEGTFYPIN
;
A
#
# COMPACT_ATOMS: atom_id res chain seq x y z
N MET A 1 -36.30 -0.53 9.74
CA MET A 1 -35.10 -0.67 10.60
C MET A 1 -34.83 0.64 11.31
N PRO A 2 -34.31 0.61 12.56
CA PRO A 2 -34.33 1.75 13.49
C PRO A 2 -33.44 2.92 13.04
N GLU A 3 -33.70 4.12 13.58
CA GLU A 3 -32.92 5.38 13.42
C GLU A 3 -31.43 5.28 13.80
N GLU A 4 -30.97 4.11 14.23
CA GLU A 4 -29.61 3.82 14.70
C GLU A 4 -28.58 3.78 13.56
N TYR A 5 -28.99 3.48 12.33
CA TYR A 5 -28.09 3.33 11.18
C TYR A 5 -27.64 4.65 10.52
N ASN A 6 -28.06 5.80 11.06
CA ASN A 6 -27.51 7.13 10.73
C ASN A 6 -26.53 7.64 11.81
N LYS A 7 -26.24 6.84 12.84
CA LYS A 7 -25.20 7.16 13.82
C LYS A 7 -23.86 6.62 13.30
N LEU A 8 -22.78 7.37 13.48
CA LEU A 8 -21.40 6.95 13.19
C LEU A 8 -20.94 5.83 14.15
N ILE A 9 -21.68 4.72 14.20
CA ILE A 9 -21.33 3.52 14.96
C ILE A 9 -20.26 2.80 14.15
N ILE A 10 -19.12 2.56 14.79
CA ILE A 10 -18.03 1.78 14.23
C ILE A 10 -18.29 0.31 14.61
N TYR A 11 -18.49 -0.52 13.59
CA TYR A 11 -18.57 -1.97 13.71
C TYR A 11 -17.17 -2.56 13.49
N VAL A 12 -16.78 -3.52 14.31
CA VAL A 12 -15.47 -4.20 14.20
C VAL A 12 -15.70 -5.66 13.89
N THR A 13 -15.03 -6.19 12.87
CA THR A 13 -15.08 -7.63 12.57
C THR A 13 -14.18 -8.42 13.52
N ASN A 14 -14.66 -9.57 14.00
CA ASN A 14 -13.91 -10.39 14.95
C ASN A 14 -12.72 -11.13 14.32
N ASP A 15 -12.82 -11.44 13.02
CA ASP A 15 -11.83 -12.25 12.29
C ASP A 15 -10.66 -11.42 11.75
N THR A 16 -10.95 -10.21 11.28
CA THR A 16 -10.00 -9.35 10.56
C THR A 16 -9.71 -8.05 11.31
N GLY A 17 -10.48 -7.70 12.35
CA GLY A 17 -10.33 -6.46 13.09
C GLY A 17 -10.66 -5.20 12.28
N LEU A 18 -11.33 -5.35 11.15
CA LEU A 18 -11.65 -4.24 10.24
C LEU A 18 -12.80 -3.41 10.81
N GLU A 19 -12.63 -2.09 10.70
CA GLU A 19 -13.60 -1.11 11.17
C GLU A 19 -14.49 -0.65 10.03
N PHE A 20 -15.81 -0.71 10.23
CA PHE A 20 -16.82 -0.32 9.26
C PHE A 20 -17.78 0.70 9.84
N ILE A 21 -18.23 1.62 8.99
CA ILE A 21 -19.47 2.37 9.22
C ILE A 21 -20.52 1.93 8.21
N ILE A 22 -21.79 2.05 8.59
CA ILE A 22 -22.93 1.83 7.71
C ILE A 22 -23.48 3.20 7.32
N ARG A 23 -23.67 3.45 6.02
CA ARG A 23 -24.29 4.68 5.51
C ARG A 23 -25.51 4.34 4.68
N LYS A 24 -26.57 5.15 4.79
CA LYS A 24 -27.76 5.00 3.96
C LYS A 24 -27.73 5.97 2.77
N TYR A 25 -27.90 5.45 1.56
CA TYR A 25 -28.05 6.22 0.31
C TYR A 25 -29.30 5.74 -0.43
N ASP A 26 -30.25 6.64 -0.70
CA ASP A 26 -31.47 6.38 -1.51
C ASP A 26 -32.20 5.05 -1.22
N ALA A 27 -32.31 4.69 0.06
CA ALA A 27 -32.90 3.46 0.63
C ALA A 27 -32.01 2.21 0.71
N VAL A 28 -30.75 2.28 0.28
CA VAL A 28 -29.77 1.20 0.40
C VAL A 28 -28.75 1.49 1.51
N TYR A 29 -28.35 0.48 2.27
CA TYR A 29 -27.29 0.58 3.29
C TYR A 29 -25.96 0.10 2.73
N HIS A 30 -24.91 0.89 2.88
CA HIS A 30 -23.56 0.60 2.41
C HIS A 30 -22.60 0.47 3.58
N PHE A 31 -21.86 -0.63 3.61
CA PHE A 31 -20.67 -0.76 4.44
C PHE A 31 -19.55 0.07 3.84
N ASN A 32 -18.79 0.76 4.68
CA ASN A 32 -17.60 1.50 4.27
C ASN A 32 -16.49 1.16 5.26
N ILE A 33 -15.37 0.63 4.76
CA ILE A 33 -14.18 0.45 5.60
C ILE A 33 -13.66 1.83 5.98
N VAL A 34 -13.46 2.06 7.28
CA VAL A 34 -12.94 3.30 7.82
C VAL A 34 -11.63 3.06 8.55
N ASN A 35 -10.92 4.14 8.90
CA ASN A 35 -9.77 4.10 9.79
C ASN A 35 -8.60 3.19 9.35
N ARG A 36 -8.56 2.78 8.08
CA ARG A 36 -7.50 1.94 7.49
C ARG A 36 -6.09 2.53 7.65
N PHE A 37 -5.99 3.85 7.78
CA PHE A 37 -4.74 4.60 7.93
C PHE A 37 -4.77 5.54 9.14
N LYS A 38 -5.55 5.21 10.19
CA LYS A 38 -5.59 6.02 11.39
C LYS A 38 -4.23 6.00 12.12
N ASN A 39 -3.96 7.03 12.90
CA ASN A 39 -2.73 7.17 13.67
C ASN A 39 -2.58 6.04 14.70
N VAL A 40 -1.34 5.64 14.96
CA VAL A 40 -0.98 4.84 16.14
C VAL A 40 -0.81 5.79 17.32
N ILE A 41 -1.41 5.45 18.45
CA ILE A 41 -1.23 6.19 19.71
C ILE A 41 -0.53 5.24 20.67
N ASP A 42 0.76 5.48 20.89
CA ASP A 42 1.52 4.84 21.96
C ASP A 42 1.47 5.74 23.19
N LYS A 43 0.88 5.25 24.28
CA LYS A 43 0.73 6.02 25.53
C LYS A 43 2.03 6.14 26.32
N ASP A 44 2.99 5.26 26.03
CA ASP A 44 4.27 5.21 26.72
C ASP A 44 5.34 6.03 26.00
N SER A 45 5.05 6.52 24.78
CA SER A 45 5.90 7.47 24.05
C SER A 45 5.50 8.91 24.35
N SER A 46 6.49 9.75 24.61
CA SER A 46 6.32 11.22 24.66
C SER A 46 6.67 11.90 23.33
N GLU A 47 7.21 11.13 22.38
CA GLU A 47 7.63 11.60 21.06
C GLU A 47 6.55 11.30 20.02
N GLU A 48 6.24 12.30 19.18
CA GLU A 48 5.36 12.17 18.03
C GLU A 48 6.20 12.02 16.76
N THR A 49 5.93 10.97 15.97
CA THR A 49 6.51 10.81 14.64
C THR A 49 5.41 10.93 13.59
N VAL A 50 5.59 11.86 12.64
CA VAL A 50 4.66 12.08 11.53
C VAL A 50 5.27 11.54 10.24
N LEU A 51 4.69 10.48 9.69
CA LEU A 51 5.03 10.02 8.34
C LEU A 51 4.28 10.85 7.30
N LYS A 52 5.01 11.50 6.39
CA LYS A 52 4.44 12.22 5.25
C LYS A 52 4.17 11.27 4.07
N ILE A 53 3.45 10.18 4.32
CA ILE A 53 3.03 9.24 3.28
C ILE A 53 1.56 9.51 2.99
N VAL A 54 1.23 9.74 1.73
CA VAL A 54 -0.17 9.82 1.28
C VAL A 54 -0.49 8.51 0.56
N PRO A 55 -1.25 7.59 1.16
CA PRO A 55 -1.69 6.39 0.46
C PRO A 55 -2.49 6.78 -0.78
N ALA A 56 -2.20 6.16 -1.92
CA ALA A 56 -3.02 6.33 -3.10
C ALA A 56 -4.44 5.81 -2.84
N GLU A 57 -5.43 6.49 -3.39
CA GLU A 57 -6.77 5.94 -3.41
C GLU A 57 -6.81 4.73 -4.34
N ILE A 58 -7.34 3.62 -3.84
CA ILE A 58 -7.51 2.40 -4.62
C ILE A 58 -8.99 2.23 -4.91
N VAL A 59 -9.32 2.07 -6.18
CA VAL A 59 -10.67 1.73 -6.64
C VAL A 59 -10.66 0.30 -7.16
N ILE A 60 -11.78 -0.39 -6.96
CA ILE A 60 -11.97 -1.70 -7.56
C ILE A 60 -12.54 -1.50 -8.96
N LYS A 61 -11.71 -1.77 -9.97
CA LYS A 61 -12.15 -1.81 -11.35
C LYS A 61 -12.84 -3.14 -11.60
N GLU A 62 -14.04 -3.08 -12.17
CA GLU A 62 -14.83 -4.25 -12.53
C GLU A 62 -15.12 -4.30 -14.03
N THR A 63 -15.26 -5.53 -14.53
CA THR A 63 -15.70 -5.84 -15.89
C THR A 63 -16.59 -7.07 -15.85
N MET A 64 -17.73 -7.01 -16.55
CA MET A 64 -18.60 -8.17 -16.75
C MET A 64 -18.09 -9.00 -17.93
N THR A 65 -17.89 -10.30 -17.70
CA THR A 65 -17.65 -11.28 -18.77
C THR A 65 -18.98 -11.92 -19.20
N ALA A 66 -18.96 -12.86 -20.14
CA ALA A 66 -20.17 -13.56 -20.57
C ALA A 66 -20.87 -14.35 -19.45
N GLU A 67 -20.14 -14.74 -18.39
CA GLU A 67 -20.63 -15.68 -17.37
C GLU A 67 -20.50 -15.16 -15.92
N TYR A 68 -19.62 -14.20 -15.67
CA TYR A 68 -19.29 -13.73 -14.30
C TYR A 68 -18.65 -12.34 -14.30
N TRP A 69 -18.59 -11.70 -13.13
CA TRP A 69 -17.84 -10.46 -12.93
C TRP A 69 -16.40 -10.74 -12.52
N VAL A 70 -15.49 -9.93 -13.06
CA VAL A 70 -14.09 -9.90 -12.62
C VAL A 70 -13.73 -8.53 -12.09
N SER A 71 -12.81 -8.52 -11.14
CA SER A 71 -12.39 -7.32 -10.43
C SER A 71 -10.88 -7.23 -10.20
N ALA A 72 -10.37 -6.01 -10.08
CA ALA A 72 -8.98 -5.73 -9.75
C ALA A 72 -8.83 -4.40 -8.99
N PRO A 73 -7.94 -4.32 -7.99
CA PRO A 73 -7.61 -3.08 -7.31
C PRO A 73 -6.62 -2.27 -8.16
N VAL A 74 -7.02 -1.06 -8.53
CA VAL A 74 -6.20 -0.15 -9.34
C VAL A 74 -6.08 1.19 -8.64
N PRO A 75 -4.92 1.87 -8.74
CA PRO A 75 -4.77 3.20 -8.18
C PRO A 75 -5.65 4.15 -8.98
N PHE A 76 -6.42 4.97 -8.27
CA PHE A 76 -7.26 5.98 -8.86
C PHE A 76 -6.55 7.33 -8.85
N ARG A 77 -6.48 7.96 -10.01
CA ARG A 77 -6.15 9.38 -10.14
C ARG A 77 -7.46 10.11 -10.40
N ASN A 78 -7.84 11.01 -9.51
CA ASN A 78 -8.85 12.01 -9.84
C ASN A 78 -8.34 12.79 -11.06
N SER A 79 -8.95 12.62 -12.24
CA SER A 79 -8.67 13.51 -13.36
C SER A 79 -9.22 14.88 -12.99
N VAL A 80 -8.36 15.89 -12.91
CA VAL A 80 -8.76 17.26 -12.54
C VAL A 80 -9.49 17.95 -13.71
N SER A 81 -9.68 17.29 -14.85
CA SER A 81 -10.49 17.78 -15.95
C SER A 81 -11.43 16.67 -16.46
N SER A 82 -12.67 17.05 -16.76
CA SER A 82 -13.66 16.23 -17.46
C SER A 82 -13.43 16.14 -18.97
N GLU A 83 -12.33 16.69 -19.46
CA GLU A 83 -11.92 16.64 -20.87
C GLU A 83 -10.85 15.58 -21.03
N LYS A 84 -11.27 14.32 -21.18
CA LYS A 84 -10.38 13.26 -21.64
C LYS A 84 -10.09 13.49 -23.11
N SER A 85 -8.88 13.93 -23.46
CA SER A 85 -8.36 13.60 -24.78
C SER A 85 -7.81 12.17 -24.72
N ASP A 86 -8.14 11.33 -25.69
CA ASP A 86 -7.61 9.96 -25.83
C ASP A 86 -6.09 9.92 -26.11
N SER A 87 -5.39 11.05 -25.94
CA SER A 87 -3.98 11.26 -26.21
C SER A 87 -3.15 11.48 -24.94
N GLU A 88 -3.74 11.38 -23.74
CA GLU A 88 -2.97 11.51 -22.51
C GLU A 88 -2.12 10.24 -22.27
N PRO A 89 -0.83 10.39 -21.94
CA PRO A 89 0.02 9.25 -21.72
C PRO A 89 -0.47 8.41 -20.53
N GLY A 90 -0.58 7.10 -20.75
CA GLY A 90 -0.93 6.13 -19.72
C GLY A 90 0.18 5.93 -18.70
N LEU A 91 -0.15 5.27 -17.58
CA LEU A 91 0.82 4.91 -16.53
C LEU A 91 2.06 4.18 -17.08
N ASN A 92 1.87 3.33 -18.10
CA ASN A 92 2.98 2.62 -18.74
C ASN A 92 3.98 3.56 -19.43
N GLU A 93 3.52 4.63 -20.07
CA GLU A 93 4.37 5.60 -20.75
C GLU A 93 5.16 6.44 -19.74
N PHE A 94 4.56 6.83 -18.62
CA PHE A 94 5.31 7.50 -17.54
C PHE A 94 6.37 6.60 -16.88
N ILE A 95 6.12 5.29 -16.77
CA ILE A 95 7.10 4.33 -16.26
C ILE A 95 8.31 4.24 -17.22
N THR A 96 8.08 4.32 -18.53
CA THR A 96 9.15 4.19 -19.54
C THR A 96 9.86 5.49 -19.86
N GLU A 97 9.14 6.60 -19.92
CA GLU A 97 9.64 7.89 -20.42
C GLU A 97 9.97 8.88 -19.29
N GLY A 98 9.58 8.56 -18.06
CA GLY A 98 9.70 9.46 -16.91
C GLY A 98 8.57 10.49 -16.87
N ILE A 99 8.47 11.19 -15.75
CA ILE A 99 7.48 12.27 -15.56
C ILE A 99 8.17 13.60 -15.89
N PRO A 100 7.56 14.48 -16.72
CA PRO A 100 8.11 15.82 -17.00
C PRO A 100 8.30 16.65 -15.72
N GLU A 101 9.43 17.36 -15.60
CA GLU A 101 9.81 18.15 -14.40
C GLU A 101 8.80 19.27 -14.06
N GLU A 102 8.10 19.84 -15.05
CA GLU A 102 7.10 20.89 -14.81
C GLU A 102 5.80 20.36 -14.20
N ALA A 103 5.64 19.03 -14.11
CA ALA A 103 4.46 18.36 -13.57
C ALA A 103 4.71 17.76 -12.18
N ILE A 104 5.78 18.15 -11.48
CA ILE A 104 6.10 17.64 -10.13
C ILE A 104 4.98 18.06 -9.17
N PRO A 105 4.18 17.11 -8.64
CA PRO A 105 3.08 17.43 -7.74
C PRO A 105 3.60 17.74 -6.33
N ASP A 106 2.92 18.65 -5.63
CA ASP A 106 3.19 18.96 -4.22
C ASP A 106 2.99 17.75 -3.27
N LYS A 107 2.30 16.72 -3.76
CA LYS A 107 2.00 15.49 -3.03
C LYS A 107 2.28 14.27 -3.89
N ILE A 108 2.99 13.31 -3.31
CA ILE A 108 3.19 11.98 -3.90
C ILE A 108 2.22 11.01 -3.25
N PHE A 109 1.43 10.33 -4.08
CA PHE A 109 0.54 9.26 -3.65
C PHE A 109 1.24 7.90 -3.86
N ILE A 110 1.21 7.04 -2.86
CA ILE A 110 2.00 5.79 -2.84
C ILE A 110 1.07 4.58 -2.79
N ALA A 111 1.37 3.56 -3.60
CA ALA A 111 0.80 2.22 -3.53
C ALA A 111 1.85 1.16 -3.90
N TYR A 112 1.69 -0.05 -3.38
CA TYR A 112 2.47 -1.21 -3.78
C TYR A 112 1.99 -1.74 -5.13
N TYR A 113 2.85 -1.68 -6.15
CA TYR A 113 2.57 -2.31 -7.43
C TYR A 113 2.93 -3.79 -7.38
N LYS A 114 1.93 -4.66 -7.55
CA LYS A 114 2.10 -6.13 -7.56
C LYS A 114 2.27 -6.71 -8.97
N GLY A 115 2.49 -5.87 -9.98
CA GLY A 115 2.58 -6.32 -11.36
C GLY A 115 1.21 -6.62 -11.99
N VAL A 116 1.25 -7.22 -13.16
CA VAL A 116 0.06 -7.72 -13.86
C VAL A 116 -0.34 -9.07 -13.25
N GLN A 117 -1.51 -9.12 -12.65
CA GLN A 117 -2.06 -10.28 -11.96
C GLN A 117 -3.34 -10.75 -12.65
N LYS A 118 -3.68 -12.03 -12.46
CA LYS A 118 -4.99 -12.56 -12.85
C LYS A 118 -6.09 -11.81 -12.10
N ALA A 119 -7.14 -11.43 -12.82
CA ALA A 119 -8.32 -10.79 -12.25
C ALA A 119 -8.96 -11.68 -11.15
N MET A 120 -9.75 -11.11 -10.25
CA MET A 120 -10.44 -11.89 -9.22
C MET A 120 -11.91 -12.05 -9.59
N HIS A 121 -12.41 -13.28 -9.53
CA HIS A 121 -13.82 -13.62 -9.68
C HIS A 121 -14.65 -13.18 -8.47
N THR A 122 -15.97 -13.15 -8.66
CA THR A 122 -16.95 -12.94 -7.59
C THR A 122 -16.90 -14.01 -6.50
N ASP A 123 -16.44 -15.22 -6.84
CA ASP A 123 -16.27 -16.33 -5.90
C ASP A 123 -14.94 -16.28 -5.12
N GLY A 124 -14.11 -15.24 -5.35
CA GLY A 124 -12.81 -15.05 -4.72
C GLY A 124 -11.64 -15.79 -5.39
N LEU A 125 -11.88 -16.56 -6.45
CA LEU A 125 -10.82 -17.24 -7.20
C LEU A 125 -10.15 -16.33 -8.23
N ARG A 126 -8.95 -16.70 -8.66
CA ARG A 126 -8.23 -15.99 -9.72
C ARG A 126 -8.73 -16.44 -11.09
N ASP A 127 -9.07 -15.47 -11.93
CA ASP A 127 -9.52 -15.68 -13.30
C ASP A 127 -8.43 -16.32 -14.17
N ARG A 128 -8.85 -17.05 -15.22
CA ARG A 128 -7.93 -17.78 -16.09
C ARG A 128 -7.50 -17.00 -17.33
N GLN A 129 -8.25 -15.98 -17.75
CA GLN A 129 -8.09 -15.33 -19.05
C GLN A 129 -7.72 -13.84 -18.93
N TYR A 130 -8.33 -13.13 -17.99
CA TYR A 130 -8.19 -11.70 -17.79
C TYR A 130 -7.10 -11.37 -16.78
N VAL A 131 -6.28 -10.38 -17.14
CA VAL A 131 -5.21 -9.87 -16.29
C VAL A 131 -5.32 -8.35 -16.15
N TYR A 132 -4.96 -7.85 -14.98
CA TYR A 132 -4.98 -6.42 -14.66
C TYR A 132 -3.72 -6.04 -13.88
N PRO A 133 -3.23 -4.79 -14.00
CA PRO A 133 -2.25 -4.26 -13.06
C PRO A 133 -2.87 -4.19 -11.66
N TYR A 134 -2.20 -4.74 -10.66
CA TYR A 134 -2.65 -4.70 -9.26
C TYR A 134 -1.85 -3.67 -8.49
N ALA A 135 -2.54 -2.73 -7.84
CA ALA A 135 -1.93 -1.84 -6.87
C ALA A 135 -2.67 -1.89 -5.53
N LEU A 136 -1.93 -1.89 -4.43
CA LEU A 136 -2.48 -1.99 -3.09
C LEU A 136 -1.92 -0.90 -2.18
N THR A 137 -2.76 -0.36 -1.32
CA THR A 137 -2.34 0.40 -0.12
C THR A 137 -2.76 -0.29 1.18
N PHE A 138 -3.68 -1.23 1.06
CA PHE A 138 -4.29 -2.02 2.12
C PHE A 138 -4.70 -3.38 1.50
N PRO A 139 -4.78 -4.49 2.24
CA PRO A 139 -5.09 -5.79 1.63
C PRO A 139 -6.57 -6.02 1.35
N PHE A 140 -7.46 -5.30 2.05
CA PHE A 140 -8.90 -5.50 1.97
C PHE A 140 -9.64 -4.32 1.32
N TYR A 141 -10.53 -4.60 0.38
CA TYR A 141 -11.37 -3.60 -0.26
C TYR A 141 -12.80 -4.09 -0.40
N LEU A 142 -13.71 -3.14 -0.49
CA LEU A 142 -15.09 -3.44 -0.82
C LEU A 142 -15.25 -3.38 -2.33
N TRP A 143 -15.56 -4.53 -2.92
CA TRP A 143 -16.10 -4.60 -4.26
C TRP A 143 -17.62 -4.49 -4.18
N ARG A 144 -18.21 -3.78 -5.14
CA ARG A 144 -19.65 -3.52 -5.16
C ARG A 144 -20.17 -3.59 -6.59
N ILE A 145 -21.24 -4.34 -6.77
CA ILE A 145 -22.00 -4.34 -8.02
C ILE A 145 -22.87 -3.07 -8.05
N LYS A 146 -22.79 -2.33 -9.15
CA LYS A 146 -23.57 -1.10 -9.35
C LYS A 146 -25.07 -1.37 -9.12
N ASN A 147 -25.69 -0.58 -8.24
CA ASN A 147 -27.11 -0.64 -7.84
C ASN A 147 -27.51 -1.78 -6.90
N GLU A 148 -26.57 -2.55 -6.36
CA GLU A 148 -26.86 -3.57 -5.35
C GLU A 148 -26.44 -3.14 -3.93
N ILE A 149 -27.09 -3.76 -2.94
CA ILE A 149 -26.77 -3.63 -1.51
C ILE A 149 -25.54 -4.47 -1.14
N GLU A 150 -25.25 -5.51 -1.94
CA GLU A 150 -24.20 -6.46 -1.67
C GLU A 150 -22.82 -5.82 -1.90
N SER A 151 -22.08 -5.67 -0.81
CA SER A 151 -20.66 -5.30 -0.83
C SER A 151 -19.87 -6.54 -0.44
N HIS A 152 -19.00 -6.99 -1.33
CA HIS A 152 -18.12 -8.12 -1.05
C HIS A 152 -16.82 -7.60 -0.46
N LEU A 153 -16.47 -8.10 0.71
CA LEU A 153 -15.15 -7.88 1.28
C LEU A 153 -14.13 -8.75 0.53
N CYS A 154 -13.28 -8.10 -0.25
CA CYS A 154 -12.30 -8.75 -1.10
C CYS A 154 -10.90 -8.58 -0.53
N LYS A 155 -10.17 -9.69 -0.42
CA LYS A 155 -8.75 -9.71 -0.04
C LYS A 155 -7.90 -9.83 -1.30
N TYR A 156 -7.21 -8.75 -1.67
CA TYR A 156 -6.37 -8.73 -2.87
C TYR A 156 -4.87 -8.83 -2.57
N GLY A 157 -4.47 -8.59 -1.32
CA GLY A 157 -3.10 -8.73 -0.84
C GLY A 157 -3.00 -9.60 0.41
N ASP A 158 -1.77 -9.95 0.76
CA ASP A 158 -1.45 -10.59 2.04
C ASP A 158 -1.57 -9.59 3.19
N ASN A 159 -1.70 -10.06 4.43
CA ASN A 159 -2.05 -9.19 5.56
C ASN A 159 -0.98 -8.10 5.84
N ASP A 160 0.27 -8.38 5.47
CA ASP A 160 1.45 -7.51 5.59
C ASP A 160 1.65 -6.55 4.41
N GLU A 161 0.85 -6.67 3.35
CA GLU A 161 0.87 -5.74 2.21
C GLU A 161 0.00 -4.50 2.48
N THR A 162 0.41 -3.69 3.46
CA THR A 162 -0.39 -2.57 3.96
C THR A 162 0.44 -1.33 4.30
N LEU A 163 -0.08 -0.15 3.96
CA LEU A 163 0.40 1.14 4.44
C LEU A 163 -0.29 1.57 5.74
N SER A 164 -1.13 0.72 6.34
CA SER A 164 -1.70 0.96 7.67
C SER A 164 -0.59 1.01 8.72
N LEU A 165 -0.62 2.01 9.58
CA LEU A 165 0.27 2.06 10.74
C LEU A 165 -0.14 1.05 11.82
N LEU A 166 -1.44 0.78 11.95
CA LEU A 166 -2.02 -0.10 12.98
C LEU A 166 -2.31 -1.52 12.49
N GLY A 167 -2.57 -2.40 13.46
CA GLY A 167 -2.90 -3.81 13.27
C GLY A 167 -1.68 -4.70 13.49
N GLU A 168 -1.91 -6.00 13.67
CA GLU A 168 -0.83 -7.00 13.87
C GLU A 168 0.27 -6.88 12.80
N TYR A 169 -0.14 -6.68 11.54
CA TYR A 169 0.74 -6.54 10.39
C TYR A 169 0.96 -5.08 9.95
N GLY A 170 0.50 -4.10 10.73
CA GLY A 170 0.68 -2.68 10.44
C GLY A 170 2.15 -2.25 10.55
N MET A 171 2.52 -1.20 9.81
CA MET A 171 3.89 -0.71 9.72
C MET A 171 4.50 -0.35 11.08
N TYR A 172 3.69 0.05 12.07
CA TYR A 172 4.22 0.25 13.42
C TYR A 172 4.79 -1.05 13.99
N ASN A 173 3.97 -2.10 14.08
CA ASN A 173 4.41 -3.36 14.67
C ASN A 173 5.55 -4.01 13.88
N THR A 174 5.53 -3.89 12.55
CA THR A 174 6.51 -4.55 11.68
C THR A 174 7.79 -3.74 11.45
N SER A 175 7.74 -2.41 11.54
CA SER A 175 8.87 -1.54 11.15
C SER A 175 9.24 -0.45 12.16
N TYR A 176 8.28 0.14 12.90
CA TYR A 176 8.52 1.34 13.72
C TYR A 176 8.40 1.14 15.24
N SER A 177 7.98 -0.03 15.71
CA SER A 177 7.85 -0.35 17.14
C SER A 177 9.19 -0.52 17.84
N LYS A 178 10.26 -0.67 17.07
CA LYS A 178 11.62 -0.83 17.58
C LYS A 178 12.22 0.55 17.86
N ASN A 179 12.28 0.92 19.14
CA ASN A 179 13.03 2.09 19.62
C ASN A 179 14.53 1.80 19.59
N ILE A 180 15.12 1.77 18.40
CA ILE A 180 16.58 1.57 18.24
C ILE A 180 17.26 2.91 18.49
N ASP A 181 18.19 2.94 19.44
CA ASP A 181 19.06 4.08 19.68
C ASP A 181 20.15 4.14 18.60
N VAL A 182 19.88 4.94 17.55
CA VAL A 182 20.74 5.10 16.39
C VAL A 182 21.58 6.37 16.57
N LYS A 183 22.91 6.23 16.51
CA LYS A 183 23.83 7.37 16.49
C LYS A 183 23.90 7.96 15.09
N THR A 184 23.15 9.03 14.85
CA THR A 184 23.08 9.72 13.56
C THR A 184 24.17 10.79 13.37
N ASP A 185 25.13 10.90 14.29
CA ASP A 185 26.23 11.86 14.24
C ASP A 185 27.32 11.48 13.22
N THR A 186 27.44 10.18 12.93
CA THR A 186 28.46 9.63 12.04
C THR A 186 27.82 8.69 11.02
N GLU A 187 27.93 9.05 9.74
CA GLU A 187 27.44 8.25 8.62
C GLU A 187 28.57 7.42 8.00
N PHE A 188 28.34 6.12 7.79
CA PHE A 188 29.27 5.21 7.14
C PHE A 188 28.75 4.79 5.78
N VAL A 189 29.55 4.96 4.73
CA VAL A 189 29.27 4.40 3.40
C VAL A 189 30.10 3.15 3.24
N ILE A 190 29.44 2.01 3.08
CA ILE A 190 30.10 0.69 3.04
C ILE A 190 29.61 -0.05 1.80
N THR A 191 30.57 -0.48 0.98
CA THR A 191 30.31 -1.30 -0.20
C THR A 191 30.62 -2.76 0.11
N PHE A 192 29.68 -3.64 -0.21
CA PHE A 192 29.82 -5.07 0.05
C PHE A 192 29.16 -5.90 -1.06
N LEU A 193 29.48 -7.20 -1.08
CA LEU A 193 28.95 -8.15 -2.05
C LEU A 193 27.79 -8.96 -1.45
N THR A 194 26.68 -9.06 -2.15
CA THR A 194 25.55 -9.92 -1.79
C THR A 194 24.96 -10.60 -3.02
N ASN A 195 24.35 -11.77 -2.82
CA ASN A 195 23.56 -12.48 -3.84
C ASN A 195 22.04 -12.38 -3.56
N LYS A 196 21.64 -11.55 -2.59
CA LYS A 196 20.25 -11.39 -2.14
C LYS A 196 19.92 -9.90 -2.02
N ILE A 197 18.65 -9.57 -2.26
CA ILE A 197 18.09 -8.28 -1.84
C ILE A 197 17.97 -8.34 -0.31
N LEU A 198 18.57 -7.37 0.37
CA LEU A 198 18.65 -7.30 1.82
C LEU A 198 17.55 -6.39 2.33
N ASP A 199 17.05 -6.72 3.51
CA ASP A 199 16.08 -5.89 4.21
C ASP A 199 16.80 -4.68 4.82
N PRO A 200 16.53 -3.44 4.36
CA PRO A 200 17.15 -2.25 4.95
C PRO A 200 16.70 -2.00 6.40
N LEU A 201 15.62 -2.62 6.87
CA LEU A 201 15.15 -2.52 8.26
C LEU A 201 15.86 -3.50 9.21
N ALA A 202 16.68 -4.41 8.69
CA ALA A 202 17.46 -5.33 9.50
C ALA A 202 18.63 -4.61 10.20
N ILE A 203 19.11 -5.23 11.30
CA ILE A 203 20.37 -4.84 11.91
C ILE A 203 21.51 -5.49 11.15
N PHE A 204 22.43 -4.67 10.63
CA PHE A 204 23.62 -5.13 9.92
C PHE A 204 24.76 -5.31 10.90
N VAL A 205 25.48 -6.43 10.80
CA VAL A 205 26.71 -6.66 11.56
C VAL A 205 27.87 -6.57 10.59
N ILE A 206 28.66 -5.51 10.72
CA ILE A 206 29.82 -5.23 9.86
C ILE A 206 31.03 -5.07 10.78
N ASP A 207 32.05 -5.89 10.55
CA ASP A 207 33.25 -5.92 11.39
C ASP A 207 32.94 -6.00 12.90
N ASN A 208 32.05 -6.92 13.28
CA ASN A 208 31.57 -7.14 14.65
C ASN A 208 30.86 -5.95 15.32
N LYS A 209 30.49 -4.91 14.57
CA LYS A 209 29.69 -3.78 15.04
C LYS A 209 28.31 -3.80 14.43
N LYS A 210 27.31 -3.35 15.20
CA LYS A 210 25.91 -3.28 14.77
C LYS A 210 25.63 -1.94 14.11
N PHE A 211 24.91 -1.97 13.01
CA PHE A 211 24.54 -0.81 12.22
C PHE A 211 23.05 -0.85 11.85
N TYR A 212 22.43 0.32 11.88
CA TYR A 212 21.14 0.59 11.26
C TYR A 212 21.40 1.04 9.82
N CYS A 213 20.69 0.44 8.86
CA CYS A 213 20.82 0.82 7.46
C CYS A 213 19.83 1.93 7.12
N LYS A 214 20.34 3.04 6.58
CA LYS A 214 19.53 4.14 6.07
C LYS A 214 19.03 3.85 4.65
N GLN A 215 19.90 3.33 3.81
CA GLN A 215 19.62 3.05 2.40
C GLN A 215 20.61 2.04 1.82
N LEU A 216 20.14 1.28 0.82
CA LEU A 216 20.94 0.38 -0.01
C LEU A 216 20.76 0.75 -1.48
N HIS A 217 21.87 0.94 -2.20
CA HIS A 217 21.88 1.28 -3.62
C HIS A 217 22.29 0.06 -4.44
N TYR A 218 21.31 -0.52 -5.11
CA TYR A 218 21.50 -1.64 -6.03
C TYR A 218 21.68 -1.13 -7.46
N LYS A 219 22.71 -1.61 -8.15
CA LYS A 219 22.89 -1.35 -9.59
C LYS A 219 22.20 -2.47 -10.38
N ILE A 220 21.29 -2.11 -11.28
CA ILE A 220 20.61 -3.07 -12.17
C ILE A 220 21.24 -3.00 -13.56
N LYS A 221 21.60 -4.14 -14.13
CA LYS A 221 22.09 -4.28 -15.51
C LYS A 221 21.18 -5.26 -16.28
N PRO A 222 21.28 -5.36 -17.62
CA PRO A 222 20.49 -6.31 -18.39
C PRO A 222 20.64 -7.77 -17.94
N GLN A 223 21.77 -8.12 -17.33
CA GLN A 223 22.05 -9.47 -16.82
C GLN A 223 21.47 -9.70 -15.41
N GLY A 224 20.82 -8.70 -14.82
CA GLY A 224 20.26 -8.73 -13.47
C GLY A 224 20.90 -7.73 -12.51
N ILE A 225 20.62 -7.93 -11.22
CA ILE A 225 21.13 -7.09 -10.15
C ILE A 225 22.63 -7.36 -9.95
N VAL A 226 23.44 -6.31 -9.98
CA VAL A 226 24.87 -6.38 -9.68
C VAL A 226 25.05 -6.72 -8.20
N LYS A 227 25.98 -7.63 -7.90
CA LYS A 227 26.24 -8.12 -6.53
C LYS A 227 26.81 -7.08 -5.59
N GLU A 228 27.51 -6.09 -6.15
CA GLU A 228 28.03 -4.95 -5.42
C GLU A 228 26.89 -4.02 -5.04
N VAL A 229 26.74 -3.81 -3.73
CA VAL A 229 25.76 -2.92 -3.14
C VAL A 229 26.50 -1.91 -2.28
N GLU A 230 26.16 -0.65 -2.46
CA GLU A 230 26.60 0.43 -1.58
C GLU A 230 25.50 0.69 -0.55
N GLY A 231 25.85 0.70 0.73
CA GLY A 231 24.91 1.01 1.80
C GLY A 231 25.38 2.19 2.64
N THR A 232 24.41 2.95 3.13
CA THR A 232 24.63 4.03 4.10
C THR A 232 24.15 3.55 5.47
N PHE A 233 25.02 3.66 6.48
CA PHE A 233 24.84 3.05 7.79
C PHE A 233 25.10 4.03 8.93
N TYR A 234 24.36 3.83 10.03
CA TYR A 234 24.58 4.49 11.31
C TYR A 234 24.89 3.46 12.39
N PRO A 235 25.88 3.69 13.26
CA PRO A 235 26.18 2.77 14.35
C PRO A 235 25.02 2.74 15.35
N ILE A 236 24.80 1.57 15.95
CA ILE A 236 23.82 1.36 17.02
C ILE A 236 24.58 1.17 18.33
N ASN A 237 24.01 1.69 19.43
CA ASN A 237 24.53 1.48 20.79
C ASN A 237 24.28 0.07 21.35
#